data_AF-A0ABD0M1K1-F1
#
_entry.id   AF-A0ABD0M1K1-F1
#
_cell.length_a   1.000
_cell.length_b   1.000
_cell.length_c   1.000
_cell.angle_alpha   90.00
_cell.angle_beta   90.00
_cell.angle_gamma   90.00
#
_symmetry.space_group_name_H-M   'P 1'
#
loop_
_entity.id
_entity.type
_entity.pdbx_description
1 polymer ?
#
loop_
_entity_poly.entity_id
_entity_poly.type
_entity_poly.pdbx_seq_one_letter_code
_entity_poly.pdbx_strand_id
1 'polypeptide(L)'
;MADSDADRLSVLPCEIIVQVLRYLSAPDTAKMAQCCRTLRHASQIDSVWQHFCYRDYGVESKEGWGAETSYHDLYTKGIIGGHLHCSTKLFQVVLENSQRTVLCRLHHHATLKLRDNKLFFKCEDCEKIALHLEDREFQQVARQMLQTDFTFADFGPEATQNNLEARLSYVTRGTRLWSKYRPSRVVFSPPVSIAPIRLGVYKGSYGSHGVELIHMTMARNGYELLGIKLLGDLNVPAGQTSISIDLRCRMELSEDQQHELFMLKKFKPHQLPDPRPLPPDASEPFDRDAISFLRHDPEEVPNTCRGRYLAEGRIADQGFRKPTWCRTHFIVFSEEFFGVFWLDLYSFSVFRRVAEDLGDPF
;
A
#
# COMPACT_ATOMS: atom_id res chain seq x y z
N MET A 1 57.19 -26.15 0.79
CA MET A 1 56.44 -25.00 1.33
C MET A 1 55.50 -24.56 0.24
N ALA A 2 54.22 -24.94 0.33
CA ALA A 2 53.20 -24.42 -0.58
C ALA A 2 52.97 -22.94 -0.23
N ASP A 3 52.90 -22.11 -1.25
CA ASP A 3 52.76 -20.66 -1.15
C ASP A 3 51.41 -20.32 -0.48
N SER A 4 51.43 -19.98 0.81
CA SER A 4 50.24 -19.73 1.63
C SER A 4 49.50 -18.43 1.27
N ASP A 5 50.01 -17.65 0.32
CA ASP A 5 49.40 -16.40 -0.14
C ASP A 5 48.48 -16.60 -1.35
N ALA A 6 48.57 -17.71 -2.09
CA ALA A 6 47.77 -17.95 -3.29
C ALA A 6 46.26 -18.09 -3.02
N ASP A 7 45.88 -18.53 -1.82
CA ASP A 7 44.48 -18.77 -1.43
C ASP A 7 43.82 -17.59 -0.69
N ARG A 8 44.50 -16.43 -0.61
CA ARG A 8 43.98 -15.26 0.09
C ARG A 8 43.04 -14.46 -0.82
N LEU A 9 41.83 -14.18 -0.32
CA LEU A 9 40.84 -13.32 -1.00
C LEU A 9 41.42 -11.98 -1.47
N SER A 10 42.36 -11.40 -0.71
CA SER A 10 42.99 -10.11 -1.03
C SER A 10 44.00 -10.15 -2.18
N VAL A 11 44.36 -11.35 -2.68
CA VAL A 11 45.29 -11.56 -3.80
C VAL A 11 44.54 -11.73 -5.12
N LEU A 12 43.21 -11.93 -5.06
CA LEU A 12 42.37 -12.00 -6.26
C LEU A 12 42.34 -10.66 -7.02
N PRO A 13 42.16 -10.69 -8.36
CA PRO A 13 41.89 -9.49 -9.14
C PRO A 13 40.70 -8.70 -8.60
N CYS A 14 40.78 -7.38 -8.67
CA CYS A 14 39.79 -6.48 -8.09
C CYS A 14 38.37 -6.73 -8.64
N GLU A 15 38.27 -7.11 -9.92
CA GLU A 15 37.03 -7.45 -10.61
C GLU A 15 36.32 -8.64 -9.95
N ILE A 16 37.09 -9.66 -9.54
CA ILE A 16 36.54 -10.84 -8.86
C ILE A 16 36.08 -10.47 -7.46
N ILE A 17 36.86 -9.67 -6.73
CA ILE A 17 36.48 -9.18 -5.42
C ILE A 17 35.17 -8.37 -5.52
N VAL A 18 35.04 -7.49 -6.52
CA VAL A 18 33.81 -6.73 -6.79
C VAL A 18 32.63 -7.65 -7.06
N GLN A 19 32.79 -8.72 -7.87
CA GLN A 19 31.71 -9.68 -8.08
C GLN A 19 31.30 -10.39 -6.79
N VAL A 20 32.27 -10.79 -5.95
CA VAL A 20 31.99 -11.39 -4.64
C VAL A 20 31.21 -10.42 -3.74
N LEU A 21 31.62 -9.16 -3.67
CA LEU A 21 30.95 -8.13 -2.85
C LEU A 21 29.49 -7.92 -3.26
N ARG A 22 29.14 -8.06 -4.54
CA ARG A 22 27.76 -7.92 -5.04
C ARG A 22 26.80 -8.97 -4.47
N TYR A 23 27.30 -10.14 -4.06
CA TYR A 23 26.50 -11.17 -3.39
C TYR A 23 26.26 -10.88 -1.90
N LEU A 24 26.94 -9.90 -1.32
CA LEU A 24 26.79 -9.52 0.09
C LEU A 24 25.70 -8.46 0.27
N SER A 25 25.28 -8.29 1.53
CA SER A 25 24.51 -7.12 1.95
C SER A 25 25.44 -5.90 2.05
N ALA A 26 24.92 -4.67 1.88
CA ALA A 26 25.74 -3.47 2.06
C ALA A 26 26.38 -3.38 3.47
N PRO A 27 25.69 -3.73 4.58
CA PRO A 27 26.34 -3.82 5.90
C PRO A 27 27.51 -4.80 5.94
N ASP A 28 27.42 -5.95 5.28
CA ASP A 28 28.50 -6.94 5.28
C ASP A 28 29.66 -6.50 4.38
N THR A 29 29.37 -5.83 3.26
CA THR A 29 30.40 -5.16 2.43
C THR A 29 31.15 -4.09 3.24
N ALA A 30 30.45 -3.31 4.07
CA ALA A 30 31.07 -2.32 4.95
C ALA A 30 31.95 -2.95 6.04
N LYS A 31 31.61 -4.16 6.52
CA LYS A 31 32.50 -4.93 7.41
C LYS A 31 33.73 -5.44 6.67
N MET A 32 33.56 -5.98 5.46
CA MET A 32 34.67 -6.45 4.62
C MET A 32 35.67 -5.33 4.29
N ALA A 33 35.17 -4.13 4.05
CA ALA A 33 35.99 -2.94 3.80
C ALA A 33 36.94 -2.59 4.97
N GLN A 34 36.63 -3.04 6.18
CA GLN A 34 37.46 -2.79 7.37
C GLN A 34 38.58 -3.82 7.54
N CYS A 35 38.56 -4.92 6.79
CA CYS A 35 39.52 -6.02 6.97
C CYS A 35 40.91 -5.73 6.39
N CYS A 36 40.99 -5.10 5.21
CA CYS A 36 42.29 -4.75 4.60
C CYS A 36 42.16 -3.65 3.52
N ARG A 37 43.30 -3.11 3.05
CA ARG A 37 43.33 -2.04 2.04
C ARG A 37 42.75 -2.48 0.69
N THR A 38 43.00 -3.72 0.25
CA THR A 38 42.47 -4.24 -1.02
C THR A 38 40.94 -4.32 -0.98
N LEU A 39 40.37 -4.89 0.10
CA LEU A 39 38.93 -4.98 0.26
C LEU A 39 38.28 -3.60 0.44
N ARG A 40 38.96 -2.69 1.15
CA ARG A 40 38.54 -1.29 1.24
C ARG A 40 38.44 -0.64 -0.14
N HIS A 41 39.49 -0.76 -0.95
CA HIS A 41 39.52 -0.19 -2.30
C HIS A 41 38.42 -0.80 -3.19
N ALA A 42 38.29 -2.14 -3.20
CA ALA A 42 37.24 -2.82 -3.96
C ALA A 42 35.82 -2.40 -3.53
N SER A 43 35.60 -2.20 -2.22
CA SER A 43 34.31 -1.74 -1.69
C SER A 43 33.96 -0.30 -2.07
N GLN A 44 34.93 0.51 -2.50
CA GLN A 44 34.70 1.91 -2.93
C GLN A 44 34.35 2.01 -4.41
N ILE A 45 34.41 0.91 -5.16
CA ILE A 45 34.06 0.90 -6.58
C ILE A 45 32.54 1.08 -6.72
N ASP A 46 32.14 2.13 -7.45
CA ASP A 46 30.76 2.59 -7.48
C ASP A 46 29.78 1.57 -8.10
N SER A 47 30.27 0.68 -8.97
CA SER A 47 29.44 -0.39 -9.57
C SER A 47 28.93 -1.42 -8.54
N VAL A 48 29.62 -1.60 -7.41
CA VAL A 48 29.12 -2.41 -6.28
C VAL A 48 27.87 -1.75 -5.70
N TRP A 49 27.91 -0.43 -5.51
CA TRP A 49 26.81 0.34 -4.95
C TRP A 49 25.68 0.56 -5.94
N GLN A 50 25.97 0.69 -7.23
CA GLN A 50 24.95 0.67 -8.29
C GLN A 50 24.16 -0.63 -8.23
N HIS A 51 24.84 -1.76 -8.06
CA HIS A 51 24.16 -3.04 -7.90
C HIS A 51 23.28 -3.08 -6.65
N PHE A 52 23.73 -2.54 -5.52
CA PHE A 52 22.90 -2.48 -4.31
C PHE A 52 21.72 -1.52 -4.47
N CYS A 53 21.91 -0.35 -5.09
CA CYS A 53 20.84 0.61 -5.41
C CYS A 53 19.75 -0.03 -6.27
N TYR A 54 20.14 -0.77 -7.31
CA TYR A 54 19.19 -1.52 -8.13
C TYR A 54 18.54 -2.68 -7.37
N ARG A 55 19.33 -3.59 -6.79
CA ARG A 55 18.83 -4.81 -6.13
C ARG A 55 17.92 -4.50 -4.93
N ASP A 56 18.28 -3.52 -4.12
CA ASP A 56 17.60 -3.25 -2.85
C ASP A 56 16.47 -2.21 -3.00
N TYR A 57 16.53 -1.36 -4.03
CA TYR A 57 15.66 -0.19 -4.16
C TYR A 57 15.15 0.11 -5.58
N GLY A 58 15.54 -0.67 -6.59
CA GLY A 58 15.13 -0.49 -7.98
C GLY A 58 15.70 0.75 -8.69
N VAL A 59 16.78 1.32 -8.17
CA VAL A 59 17.36 2.53 -8.77
C VAL A 59 18.32 2.16 -9.89
N GLU A 60 17.87 2.34 -11.14
CA GLU A 60 18.65 2.04 -12.36
C GLU A 60 19.67 3.13 -12.71
N SER A 61 19.35 4.40 -12.41
CA SER A 61 20.17 5.54 -12.80
C SER A 61 20.30 6.58 -11.69
N LYS A 62 21.41 7.33 -11.72
CA LYS A 62 21.65 8.53 -10.90
C LYS A 62 21.17 9.83 -11.55
N GLU A 63 20.41 9.75 -12.65
CA GLU A 63 19.87 10.92 -13.32
C GLU A 63 18.94 11.69 -12.36
N GLY A 64 19.09 13.01 -12.30
CA GLY A 64 18.35 13.85 -11.35
C GLY A 64 18.95 13.96 -9.93
N TRP A 65 20.05 13.24 -9.63
CA TRP A 65 20.71 13.26 -8.30
C TRP A 65 21.96 14.15 -8.21
N GLY A 66 22.17 15.06 -9.17
CA GLY A 66 23.36 15.92 -9.26
C GLY A 66 24.56 15.19 -9.90
N ALA A 67 25.31 15.89 -10.76
CA ALA A 67 26.34 15.26 -11.60
C ALA A 67 27.43 14.50 -10.81
N GLU A 68 27.83 15.06 -9.67
CA GLU A 68 28.90 14.56 -8.80
C GLU A 68 28.47 13.46 -7.83
N THR A 69 27.18 13.10 -7.78
CA THR A 69 26.69 12.08 -6.84
C THR A 69 27.10 10.68 -7.31
N SER A 70 27.69 9.91 -6.39
CA SER A 70 28.03 8.49 -6.59
C SER A 70 26.86 7.58 -6.19
N TYR A 71 26.80 6.34 -6.70
CA TYR A 71 25.85 5.35 -6.20
C TYR A 71 26.11 4.98 -4.74
N HIS A 72 27.36 5.05 -4.27
CA HIS A 72 27.68 4.94 -2.85
C HIS A 72 26.96 6.04 -2.04
N ASP A 73 27.04 7.31 -2.46
CA ASP A 73 26.34 8.41 -1.80
C ASP A 73 24.82 8.22 -1.84
N LEU A 74 24.31 7.78 -2.97
CA LEU A 74 22.89 7.49 -3.13
C LEU A 74 22.42 6.41 -2.14
N TYR A 75 23.11 5.27 -2.09
CA TYR A 75 22.76 4.16 -1.21
C TYR A 75 22.87 4.54 0.27
N THR A 76 23.94 5.23 0.66
CA THR A 76 24.24 5.50 2.07
C THR A 76 23.56 6.76 2.62
N LYS A 77 23.23 7.74 1.77
CA LYS A 77 22.70 9.05 2.18
C LYS A 77 21.36 9.38 1.53
N GLY A 78 21.11 8.91 0.31
CA GLY A 78 19.92 9.25 -0.47
C GLY A 78 18.73 8.37 -0.16
N ILE A 79 18.94 7.05 -0.06
CA ILE A 79 17.84 6.08 0.03
C ILE A 79 17.41 5.83 1.49
N ILE A 80 16.86 6.89 2.11
CA ILE A 80 15.86 6.76 3.18
C ILE A 80 14.70 7.65 2.78
N GLY A 81 13.67 7.03 2.22
CA GLY A 81 12.46 7.69 1.72
C GLY A 81 12.34 7.45 0.23
N GLY A 82 11.59 6.40 -0.12
CA GLY A 82 11.36 6.00 -1.51
C GLY A 82 10.92 7.18 -2.36
N HIS A 83 11.23 7.09 -3.65
CA HIS A 83 10.57 7.89 -4.67
C HIS A 83 9.07 7.59 -4.62
N LEU A 84 8.35 8.29 -3.75
CA LEU A 84 6.91 8.42 -3.86
C LEU A 84 6.68 9.33 -5.05
N HIS A 85 6.57 8.72 -6.24
CA HIS A 85 5.89 9.33 -7.37
C HIS A 85 4.41 9.42 -6.99
N CYS A 86 4.10 10.41 -6.18
CA CYS A 86 2.75 10.90 -5.98
C CYS A 86 2.77 12.35 -6.46
N SER A 87 1.73 12.75 -7.18
CA SER A 87 1.53 14.12 -7.69
C SER A 87 1.63 15.21 -6.61
N THR A 88 1.66 14.84 -5.33
CA THR A 88 1.99 15.72 -4.19
C THR A 88 3.11 15.13 -3.33
N LYS A 89 4.35 15.60 -3.53
CA LYS A 89 5.50 15.22 -2.70
C LYS A 89 5.33 15.82 -1.30
N LEU A 90 5.26 14.99 -0.25
CA LEU A 90 5.20 15.47 1.14
C LEU A 90 6.53 16.12 1.57
N PHE A 91 7.64 15.54 1.12
CA PHE A 91 8.99 16.03 1.28
C PHE A 91 9.85 15.55 0.12
N GLN A 92 11.00 16.17 -0.06
CA GLN A 92 12.02 15.78 -1.03
C GLN A 92 13.35 15.61 -0.30
N VAL A 93 14.06 14.52 -0.61
CA VAL A 93 15.46 14.36 -0.21
C VAL A 93 16.30 14.79 -1.41
N VAL A 94 17.19 15.76 -1.19
CA VAL A 94 18.13 16.26 -2.19
C VAL A 94 19.53 15.85 -1.75
N LEU A 95 20.31 15.30 -2.69
CA LEU A 95 21.74 15.08 -2.52
C LEU A 95 22.49 16.03 -3.46
N GLU A 96 23.26 16.94 -2.88
CA GLU A 96 24.14 17.83 -3.64
C GLU A 96 25.51 17.84 -2.96
N ASN A 97 26.59 17.70 -3.74
CA ASN A 97 27.97 17.70 -3.22
C ASN A 97 28.15 16.75 -2.03
N SER A 98 27.61 15.53 -2.11
CA SER A 98 27.66 14.53 -1.03
C SER A 98 26.95 14.93 0.28
N GLN A 99 26.22 16.06 0.30
CA GLN A 99 25.42 16.54 1.42
C GLN A 99 23.95 16.20 1.20
N ARG A 100 23.31 15.71 2.26
CA ARG A 100 21.89 15.37 2.28
C ARG A 100 21.10 16.52 2.86
N THR A 101 20.17 17.05 2.05
CA THR A 101 19.20 18.06 2.47
C THR A 101 17.81 17.47 2.36
N VAL A 102 16.95 17.70 3.35
CA VAL A 102 15.53 17.34 3.26
C VAL A 102 14.74 18.64 3.16
N LEU A 103 13.87 18.70 2.16
CA LEU A 103 12.99 19.81 1.90
C LEU A 103 11.55 19.40 2.13
N CYS A 104 10.73 20.28 2.71
CA CYS A 104 9.28 20.08 2.73
C CYS A 104 8.67 20.32 1.34
N ARG A 105 7.38 20.07 1.19
CA ARG A 105 6.66 20.33 -0.06
C ARG A 105 6.68 21.80 -0.55
N LEU A 106 6.95 22.75 0.36
CA LEU A 106 7.10 24.18 0.05
C LEU A 106 8.59 24.58 -0.11
N HIS A 107 9.50 23.61 -0.25
CA HIS A 107 10.95 23.80 -0.40
C HIS A 107 11.69 24.43 0.79
N HIS A 108 11.09 24.46 1.98
CA HIS A 108 11.80 24.84 3.21
C HIS A 108 12.64 23.70 3.77
N HIS A 109 13.65 24.02 4.58
CA HIS A 109 14.46 23.01 5.26
C HIS A 109 13.60 22.17 6.21
N ALA A 110 13.89 20.87 6.22
CA ALA A 110 13.21 19.91 7.05
C ALA A 110 14.17 18.87 7.62
N THR A 111 13.72 18.21 8.68
CA THR A 111 14.41 17.09 9.30
C THR A 111 13.60 15.81 9.11
N LEU A 112 14.30 14.73 8.73
CA LEU A 112 13.75 13.39 8.62
C LEU A 112 14.49 12.43 9.57
N LYS A 113 13.79 11.83 10.52
CA LYS A 113 14.36 10.86 11.47
C LYS A 113 13.65 9.51 11.35
N LEU A 114 14.40 8.43 11.21
CA LEU A 114 13.86 7.06 11.31
C LEU A 114 14.16 6.53 12.71
N ARG A 115 13.13 6.16 13.48
CA ARG A 115 13.25 5.51 14.80
C ARG A 115 12.18 4.44 14.93
N ASP A 116 12.55 3.24 15.37
CA ASP A 116 11.63 2.11 15.59
C ASP A 116 10.70 1.79 14.39
N ASN A 117 11.25 1.79 13.17
CA ASN A 117 10.50 1.66 11.91
C ASN A 117 9.42 2.73 11.69
N LYS A 118 9.63 3.93 12.25
CA LYS A 118 8.75 5.08 12.08
C LYS A 118 9.56 6.26 11.60
N LEU A 119 9.07 6.85 10.53
CA LEU A 119 9.63 8.02 9.89
C LEU A 119 8.99 9.26 10.53
N PHE A 120 9.82 10.16 11.01
CA PHE A 120 9.42 11.41 11.63
C PHE A 120 9.87 12.55 10.73
N PHE A 121 8.92 13.33 10.27
CA PHE A 121 9.18 14.51 9.43
C PHE A 121 8.86 15.79 10.18
N LYS A 122 9.73 16.79 10.09
CA LYS A 122 9.53 18.13 10.65
C LYS A 122 10.06 19.18 9.69
N CYS A 123 9.22 20.13 9.28
CA CYS A 123 9.68 21.36 8.63
C CYS A 123 10.29 22.30 9.68
N GLU A 124 11.50 22.83 9.44
CA GLU A 124 12.21 23.68 10.40
C GLU A 124 11.84 25.16 10.27
N ASP A 125 11.55 25.65 9.05
CA ASP A 125 11.29 27.08 8.81
C ASP A 125 9.80 27.47 8.93
N CYS A 126 8.90 26.50 9.00
CA CYS A 126 7.45 26.74 9.09
C CYS A 126 6.95 26.81 10.53
N GLU A 127 7.66 27.53 11.40
CA GLU A 127 7.26 27.75 12.80
C GLU A 127 5.84 28.35 12.91
N LYS A 128 5.41 29.11 11.89
CA LYS A 128 4.02 29.52 11.70
C LYS A 128 3.32 28.57 10.74
N ILE A 129 2.56 27.66 11.32
CA ILE A 129 1.69 26.64 10.71
C ILE A 129 0.86 27.15 9.50
N ALA A 130 0.58 28.46 9.42
CA ALA A 130 -0.27 29.08 8.40
C ALA A 130 0.16 28.77 6.95
N LEU A 131 1.46 28.79 6.64
CA LEU A 131 1.93 28.62 5.25
C LEU A 131 1.59 27.24 4.67
N HIS A 132 1.67 26.18 5.47
CA HIS A 132 1.26 24.83 5.05
C HIS A 132 -0.26 24.63 5.07
N LEU A 133 -0.99 25.39 5.87
CA LEU A 133 -2.45 25.34 5.89
C LEU A 133 -3.05 26.07 4.69
N GLU A 134 -2.44 27.17 4.26
CA GLU A 134 -2.93 28.04 3.17
C GLU A 134 -2.46 27.62 1.78
N ASP A 135 -1.68 26.55 1.69
CA ASP A 135 -1.24 25.94 0.44
C ASP A 135 -2.44 25.50 -0.41
N ARG A 136 -2.84 26.39 -1.33
CA ARG A 136 -4.03 26.24 -2.16
C ARG A 136 -3.92 25.08 -3.13
N GLU A 137 -2.72 24.82 -3.65
CA GLU A 137 -2.48 23.70 -4.56
C GLU A 137 -2.70 22.38 -3.82
N PHE A 138 -2.11 22.22 -2.63
CA PHE A 138 -2.35 21.03 -1.83
C PHE A 138 -3.82 20.90 -1.40
N GLN A 139 -4.47 21.99 -0.99
CA GLN A 139 -5.89 21.95 -0.65
C GLN A 139 -6.77 21.60 -1.86
N GLN A 140 -6.43 22.07 -3.05
CA GLN A 140 -7.15 21.79 -4.29
C GLN A 140 -6.93 20.34 -4.70
N VAL A 141 -5.70 19.83 -4.66
CA VAL A 141 -5.42 18.41 -4.96
C VAL A 141 -6.07 17.51 -3.93
N ALA A 142 -5.99 17.83 -2.63
CA ALA A 142 -6.67 17.06 -1.58
C ALA A 142 -8.20 17.08 -1.77
N ARG A 143 -8.79 18.23 -2.14
CA ARG A 143 -10.21 18.30 -2.51
C ARG A 143 -10.52 17.50 -3.75
N GLN A 144 -9.74 17.63 -4.82
CA GLN A 144 -9.92 16.88 -6.06
C GLN A 144 -9.82 15.39 -5.79
N MET A 145 -8.78 14.89 -5.13
CA MET A 145 -8.67 13.47 -4.74
C MET A 145 -9.89 12.99 -3.94
N LEU A 146 -10.41 13.82 -3.04
CA LEU A 146 -11.61 13.48 -2.27
C LEU A 146 -12.92 13.66 -3.06
N GLN A 147 -12.91 14.41 -4.19
CA GLN A 147 -14.08 14.76 -5.01
C GLN A 147 -14.21 13.94 -6.31
N THR A 148 -13.10 13.68 -7.00
CA THR A 148 -13.04 12.93 -8.27
C THR A 148 -13.34 11.45 -8.10
N ASP A 149 -13.44 11.01 -6.84
CA ASP A 149 -13.41 9.60 -6.54
C ASP A 149 -14.77 8.91 -6.53
N PHE A 150 -15.90 9.64 -6.53
CA PHE A 150 -17.26 9.24 -6.98
C PHE A 150 -18.17 10.48 -7.11
N THR A 151 -19.08 10.51 -8.09
CA THR A 151 -20.21 11.45 -8.12
C THR A 151 -21.12 11.19 -6.92
N PHE A 152 -21.15 12.13 -5.97
CA PHE A 152 -21.89 12.05 -4.69
C PHE A 152 -23.42 12.12 -4.83
N ALA A 153 -24.01 11.26 -5.66
CA ALA A 153 -25.46 11.14 -5.76
C ALA A 153 -26.09 10.43 -4.52
N ASP A 154 -25.29 9.74 -3.69
CA ASP A 154 -25.80 8.70 -2.78
C ASP A 154 -26.10 9.14 -1.33
N PHE A 155 -25.69 10.36 -0.91
CA PHE A 155 -25.92 10.86 0.46
C PHE A 155 -26.33 12.34 0.48
N GLY A 156 -27.14 12.72 1.48
CA GLY A 156 -27.52 14.12 1.69
C GLY A 156 -26.26 15.01 1.81
N PRO A 157 -26.22 16.15 1.10
CA PRO A 157 -24.97 16.91 0.88
C PRO A 157 -24.26 17.33 2.16
N GLU A 158 -24.99 17.50 3.25
CA GLU A 158 -24.48 18.03 4.53
C GLU A 158 -23.58 17.04 5.30
N ALA A 159 -23.97 15.76 5.43
CA ALA A 159 -23.19 14.78 6.18
C ALA A 159 -21.87 14.43 5.47
N THR A 160 -21.91 14.36 4.14
CA THR A 160 -20.75 14.14 3.28
C THR A 160 -19.78 15.32 3.34
N GLN A 161 -20.30 16.56 3.24
CA GLN A 161 -19.51 17.78 3.35
C GLN A 161 -18.81 17.88 4.71
N ASN A 162 -19.52 17.56 5.80
CA ASN A 162 -18.96 17.59 7.15
C ASN A 162 -17.83 16.57 7.33
N ASN A 163 -17.98 15.34 6.80
CA ASN A 163 -16.91 14.33 6.83
C ASN A 163 -15.71 14.74 5.99
N LEU A 164 -15.95 15.31 4.81
CA LEU A 164 -14.91 15.82 3.91
C LEU A 164 -14.10 16.94 4.60
N GLU A 165 -14.78 17.90 5.21
CA GLU A 165 -14.15 19.00 5.94
C GLU A 165 -13.38 18.52 7.17
N ALA A 166 -13.92 17.54 7.92
CA ALA A 166 -13.21 16.92 9.04
C ALA A 166 -11.94 16.20 8.58
N ARG A 167 -11.98 15.46 7.47
CA ARG A 167 -10.81 14.79 6.87
C ARG A 167 -9.77 15.79 6.37
N LEU A 168 -10.19 16.81 5.62
CA LEU A 168 -9.31 17.89 5.15
C LEU A 168 -8.65 18.61 6.33
N SER A 169 -9.42 18.93 7.37
CA SER A 169 -8.91 19.51 8.61
C SER A 169 -7.91 18.59 9.30
N TYR A 170 -8.16 17.29 9.39
CA TYR A 170 -7.22 16.34 9.99
C TYR A 170 -5.92 16.20 9.18
N VAL A 171 -6.00 16.05 7.86
CA VAL A 171 -4.83 15.92 6.97
C VAL A 171 -3.98 17.19 7.01
N THR A 172 -4.59 18.36 6.91
CA THR A 172 -3.90 19.66 7.01
C THR A 172 -3.41 19.97 8.43
N ARG A 173 -4.00 19.36 9.46
CA ARG A 173 -3.50 19.41 10.85
C ARG A 173 -2.35 18.43 11.10
N GLY A 174 -2.32 17.29 10.42
CA GLY A 174 -1.27 16.27 10.54
C GLY A 174 0.08 16.69 9.95
N THR A 175 0.07 17.62 9.00
CA THR A 175 1.28 18.28 8.47
C THR A 175 1.92 19.26 9.45
N ARG A 176 1.27 19.56 10.60
CA ARG A 176 1.69 20.59 11.55
C ARG A 176 2.91 20.24 12.39
N LEU A 177 3.14 18.96 12.69
CA LEU A 177 3.98 18.56 13.82
C LEU A 177 4.46 17.13 13.60
N TRP A 178 5.77 16.90 13.65
CA TRP A 178 6.41 15.57 13.76
C TRP A 178 5.54 14.45 13.17
N SER A 179 5.28 14.51 11.87
CA SER A 179 4.35 13.56 11.27
C SER A 179 5.01 12.20 11.35
N LYS A 180 4.41 11.32 12.15
CA LYS A 180 4.90 9.98 12.44
C LYS A 180 4.31 9.04 11.41
N TYR A 181 5.05 8.79 10.36
CA TYR A 181 4.68 7.81 9.35
C TYR A 181 5.23 6.45 9.76
N ARG A 182 4.40 5.42 9.67
CA ARG A 182 4.89 4.05 9.71
C ARG A 182 4.97 3.57 8.26
N PRO A 183 6.17 3.55 7.64
CA PRO A 183 6.31 2.93 6.34
C PRO A 183 5.80 1.49 6.46
N SER A 184 4.77 1.18 5.69
CA SER A 184 4.21 -0.16 5.60
C SER A 184 4.71 -0.74 4.29
N ARG A 185 5.52 -1.79 4.37
CA ARG A 185 5.92 -2.54 3.18
C ARG A 185 4.68 -3.26 2.68
N VAL A 186 4.13 -2.79 1.57
CA VAL A 186 3.14 -3.53 0.80
C VAL A 186 3.92 -4.63 0.10
N VAL A 187 3.71 -5.88 0.52
CA VAL A 187 4.32 -7.04 -0.14
C VAL A 187 3.37 -7.45 -1.26
N PHE A 188 3.79 -7.23 -2.49
CA PHE A 188 3.06 -7.68 -3.67
C PHE A 188 3.10 -9.21 -3.78
N SER A 189 2.07 -9.77 -4.41
CA SER A 189 1.73 -11.19 -4.35
C SER A 189 2.93 -12.14 -4.51
N PRO A 190 3.01 -13.23 -3.74
CA PRO A 190 3.89 -14.34 -4.11
C PRO A 190 3.49 -14.90 -5.50
N PRO A 191 4.42 -15.54 -6.24
CA PRO A 191 4.19 -16.01 -7.62
C PRO A 191 3.03 -16.99 -7.79
N VAL A 192 2.62 -17.66 -6.71
CA VAL A 192 1.48 -18.57 -6.67
C VAL A 192 0.58 -18.13 -5.51
N SER A 193 -0.63 -17.68 -5.83
CA SER A 193 -1.65 -17.30 -4.86
C SER A 193 -2.96 -17.96 -5.24
N ILE A 194 -3.64 -18.55 -4.25
CA ILE A 194 -5.02 -19.02 -4.40
C ILE A 194 -6.04 -17.88 -4.37
N ALA A 195 -5.58 -16.64 -4.17
CA ALA A 195 -6.45 -15.49 -4.10
C ALA A 195 -7.23 -15.34 -5.42
N PRO A 196 -8.56 -15.13 -5.36
CA PRO A 196 -9.38 -14.95 -6.56
C PRO A 196 -9.24 -13.55 -7.19
N ILE A 197 -8.41 -12.69 -6.60
CA ILE A 197 -8.06 -11.34 -7.04
C ILE A 197 -6.55 -11.12 -6.96
N ARG A 198 -6.03 -10.17 -7.74
CA ARG A 198 -4.63 -9.74 -7.64
C ARG A 198 -4.42 -9.00 -6.32
N LEU A 199 -3.46 -9.43 -5.50
CA LEU A 199 -3.16 -8.72 -4.24
C LEU A 199 -2.60 -7.32 -4.53
N GLY A 200 -2.71 -6.44 -3.54
CA GLY A 200 -2.29 -5.04 -3.67
C GLY A 200 -3.33 -4.07 -3.13
N VAL A 201 -3.27 -2.82 -3.60
CA VAL A 201 -4.09 -1.73 -3.08
C VAL A 201 -5.36 -1.56 -3.91
N TYR A 202 -6.49 -1.45 -3.21
CA TYR A 202 -7.80 -1.25 -3.77
C TYR A 202 -8.44 0.00 -3.19
N LYS A 203 -9.12 0.74 -4.05
CA LYS A 203 -9.99 1.86 -3.71
C LYS A 203 -11.42 1.36 -3.66
N GLY A 204 -12.15 1.65 -2.58
CA GLY A 204 -13.56 1.27 -2.51
C GLY A 204 -14.45 2.15 -1.65
N SER A 205 -15.75 1.97 -1.83
CA SER A 205 -16.80 2.76 -1.18
C SER A 205 -17.14 2.25 0.22
N TYR A 206 -17.20 3.15 1.20
CA TYR A 206 -17.63 2.89 2.58
C TYR A 206 -18.81 3.78 2.98
N GLY A 207 -19.81 3.87 2.10
CA GLY A 207 -21.04 4.62 2.34
C GLY A 207 -20.76 6.09 2.70
N SER A 208 -21.34 6.56 3.82
CA SER A 208 -21.20 7.94 4.30
C SER A 208 -19.78 8.34 4.69
N HIS A 209 -18.88 7.37 4.83
CA HIS A 209 -17.45 7.63 5.06
C HIS A 209 -16.70 7.92 3.76
N GLY A 210 -17.34 7.78 2.61
CA GLY A 210 -16.72 8.03 1.31
C GLY A 210 -15.77 6.92 0.90
N VAL A 211 -14.71 7.30 0.20
CA VAL A 211 -13.71 6.35 -0.32
C VAL A 211 -12.65 6.02 0.72
N GLU A 212 -12.26 4.75 0.74
CA GLU A 212 -11.14 4.23 1.50
C GLU A 212 -10.18 3.45 0.60
N LEU A 213 -8.91 3.44 1.00
CA LEU A 213 -7.93 2.52 0.44
C LEU A 213 -7.76 1.33 1.37
N ILE A 214 -7.81 0.12 0.80
CA ILE A 214 -7.51 -1.12 1.51
C ILE A 214 -6.39 -1.88 0.81
N HIS A 215 -5.51 -2.48 1.58
CA HIS A 215 -4.49 -3.41 1.09
C HIS A 215 -5.02 -4.83 1.24
N MET A 216 -5.22 -5.50 0.11
CA MET A 216 -5.60 -6.90 0.01
C MET A 216 -4.35 -7.77 0.09
N THR A 217 -4.27 -8.65 1.08
CA THR A 217 -3.11 -9.52 1.32
C THR A 217 -3.52 -10.88 1.88
N MET A 218 -2.67 -11.88 1.75
CA MET A 218 -2.91 -13.20 2.32
C MET A 218 -2.50 -13.25 3.80
N ALA A 219 -3.31 -13.89 4.62
CA ALA A 219 -2.95 -14.25 5.98
C ALA A 219 -1.86 -15.33 5.98
N ARG A 220 -1.18 -15.50 7.12
CA ARG A 220 -0.08 -16.47 7.27
C ARG A 220 -0.49 -17.92 7.08
N ASN A 221 -1.75 -18.24 7.32
CA ASN A 221 -2.30 -19.58 7.10
C ASN A 221 -2.44 -19.94 5.61
N GLY A 222 -2.32 -18.96 4.69
CA GLY A 222 -2.43 -19.16 3.26
C GLY A 222 -3.85 -19.36 2.74
N TYR A 223 -4.87 -19.34 3.60
CA TYR A 223 -6.27 -19.61 3.24
C TYR A 223 -7.22 -18.44 3.48
N GLU A 224 -6.76 -17.41 4.18
CA GLU A 224 -7.57 -16.21 4.43
C GLU A 224 -7.01 -15.02 3.65
N LEU A 225 -7.90 -14.30 2.99
CA LEU A 225 -7.61 -13.01 2.38
C LEU A 225 -8.05 -11.89 3.34
N LEU A 226 -7.17 -10.92 3.55
CA LEU A 226 -7.36 -9.81 4.49
C LEU A 226 -7.37 -8.48 3.73
N GLY A 227 -8.43 -7.69 3.93
CA GLY A 227 -8.50 -6.30 3.50
C GLY A 227 -8.17 -5.37 4.66
N ILE A 228 -6.95 -4.81 4.67
CA ILE A 228 -6.47 -3.92 5.76
C ILE A 228 -6.66 -2.46 5.33
N LYS A 229 -7.32 -1.64 6.16
CA LYS A 229 -7.48 -0.21 5.84
C LYS A 229 -6.14 0.53 5.87
N LEU A 230 -5.84 1.27 4.80
CA LEU A 230 -4.67 2.14 4.73
C LEU A 230 -4.98 3.56 5.22
N LEU A 231 -6.16 4.10 4.88
CA LEU A 231 -6.61 5.43 5.31
C LEU A 231 -7.51 5.37 6.54
N GLY A 232 -8.54 4.51 6.51
CA GLY A 232 -9.44 4.29 7.63
C GLY A 232 -10.41 5.44 7.87
N ASP A 233 -11.42 5.17 8.68
CA ASP A 233 -12.42 6.14 9.14
C ASP A 233 -12.51 6.15 10.67
N LEU A 234 -13.41 6.97 11.23
CA LEU A 234 -13.59 7.10 12.67
C LEU A 234 -14.15 5.83 13.33
N ASN A 235 -14.86 5.00 12.58
CA ASN A 235 -15.43 3.75 13.06
C ASN A 235 -14.38 2.65 12.94
N VAL A 236 -13.81 2.41 11.76
CA VAL A 236 -12.73 1.42 11.53
C VAL A 236 -11.45 2.15 11.07
N PRO A 237 -10.47 2.32 11.95
CA PRO A 237 -9.29 3.13 11.67
C PRO A 237 -8.25 2.41 10.79
N ALA A 238 -7.30 3.18 10.27
CA ALA A 238 -6.16 2.65 9.52
C ALA A 238 -5.40 1.56 10.29
N GLY A 239 -4.88 0.58 9.56
CA GLY A 239 -4.18 -0.58 10.08
C GLY A 239 -5.08 -1.69 10.61
N GLN A 240 -6.39 -1.45 10.76
CA GLN A 240 -7.34 -2.51 11.12
C GLN A 240 -7.74 -3.32 9.89
N THR A 241 -7.98 -4.61 10.11
CA THR A 241 -8.65 -5.46 9.12
C THR A 241 -10.11 -5.02 9.00
N SER A 242 -10.48 -4.55 7.81
CA SER A 242 -11.83 -4.18 7.45
C SER A 242 -12.65 -5.39 7.03
N ILE A 243 -12.05 -6.31 6.28
CA ILE A 243 -12.72 -7.49 5.74
C ILE A 243 -11.77 -8.68 5.86
N SER A 244 -12.28 -9.83 6.27
CA SER A 244 -11.60 -11.12 6.29
C SER A 244 -12.41 -12.14 5.49
N ILE A 245 -11.77 -12.82 4.56
CA ILE A 245 -12.41 -13.78 3.66
C ILE A 245 -11.73 -15.13 3.84
N ASP A 246 -12.48 -16.15 4.28
CA ASP A 246 -11.98 -17.53 4.29
C ASP A 246 -12.19 -18.15 2.89
N LEU A 247 -11.10 -18.37 2.16
CA LEU A 247 -11.15 -18.90 0.79
C LEU A 247 -11.64 -20.34 0.73
N ARG A 248 -11.71 -21.04 1.87
CA ARG A 248 -12.32 -22.37 1.98
C ARG A 248 -13.85 -22.32 1.94
N CYS A 249 -14.44 -21.18 2.22
CA CYS A 249 -15.88 -20.99 2.35
C CYS A 249 -16.50 -20.41 1.06
N ARG A 250 -16.24 -21.06 -0.08
CA ARG A 250 -16.83 -20.67 -1.37
C ARG A 250 -18.34 -20.87 -1.36
N MET A 251 -19.05 -19.90 -1.94
CA MET A 251 -20.51 -19.88 -2.02
C MET A 251 -20.97 -20.07 -3.47
N GLU A 252 -21.81 -21.07 -3.69
CA GLU A 252 -22.53 -21.27 -4.95
C GLU A 252 -24.01 -20.98 -4.68
N LEU A 253 -24.53 -19.93 -5.33
CA LEU A 253 -25.91 -19.46 -5.15
C LEU A 253 -26.65 -19.51 -6.50
N SER A 254 -27.87 -20.01 -6.50
CA SER A 254 -28.79 -19.83 -7.63
C SER A 254 -29.30 -18.37 -7.69
N GLU A 255 -29.89 -17.96 -8.81
CA GLU A 255 -30.53 -16.62 -8.92
C GLU A 255 -31.63 -16.43 -7.88
N ASP A 256 -32.52 -17.41 -7.70
CA ASP A 256 -33.59 -17.34 -6.69
C ASP A 256 -33.06 -17.13 -5.26
N GLN A 257 -31.91 -17.74 -4.92
CA GLN A 257 -31.29 -17.60 -3.60
C GLN A 257 -30.68 -16.21 -3.36
N GLN A 258 -30.46 -15.42 -4.41
CA GLN A 258 -29.87 -14.09 -4.33
C GLN A 258 -30.89 -13.00 -4.00
N HIS A 259 -32.15 -13.18 -4.38
CA HIS A 259 -33.21 -12.17 -4.23
C HIS A 259 -33.63 -11.92 -2.78
N GLU A 260 -33.54 -12.93 -1.91
CA GLU A 260 -33.98 -12.81 -0.52
C GLU A 260 -32.80 -12.62 0.44
N LEU A 261 -32.69 -11.43 1.05
CA LEU A 261 -31.63 -11.15 2.05
C LEU A 261 -31.63 -12.17 3.20
N PHE A 262 -32.79 -12.67 3.59
CA PHE A 262 -32.91 -13.70 4.62
C PHE A 262 -32.22 -15.00 4.22
N MET A 263 -32.36 -15.41 2.95
CA MET A 263 -31.69 -16.59 2.41
C MET A 263 -30.18 -16.38 2.36
N LEU A 264 -29.73 -15.19 1.94
CA LEU A 264 -28.31 -14.81 1.95
C LEU A 264 -27.71 -14.87 3.37
N LYS A 265 -28.40 -14.32 4.38
CA LYS A 265 -27.94 -14.36 5.79
C LYS A 265 -27.85 -15.77 6.35
N LYS A 266 -28.74 -16.67 5.93
CA LYS A 266 -28.82 -18.05 6.44
C LYS A 266 -27.93 -19.03 5.70
N PHE A 267 -27.49 -18.72 4.49
CA PHE A 267 -26.65 -19.60 3.68
C PHE A 267 -25.44 -20.08 4.49
N LYS A 268 -25.00 -21.32 4.32
CA LYS A 268 -23.77 -21.81 4.97
C LYS A 268 -22.98 -22.62 3.96
N PRO A 269 -21.87 -22.06 3.43
CA PRO A 269 -21.04 -22.82 2.51
C PRO A 269 -20.40 -24.00 3.24
N HIS A 270 -20.13 -25.05 2.48
CA HIS A 270 -19.30 -26.14 2.99
C HIS A 270 -17.84 -25.68 2.96
N GLN A 271 -17.13 -25.88 4.06
CA GLN A 271 -15.73 -25.49 4.14
C GLN A 271 -14.88 -26.53 3.41
N LEU A 272 -14.21 -26.10 2.33
CA LEU A 272 -13.30 -26.94 1.58
C LEU A 272 -12.00 -27.15 2.37
N PRO A 273 -11.45 -28.38 2.42
CA PRO A 273 -10.19 -28.63 3.11
C PRO A 273 -9.00 -27.96 2.42
N ASP A 274 -9.03 -27.88 1.09
CA ASP A 274 -8.01 -27.23 0.26
C ASP A 274 -8.67 -26.39 -0.84
N PRO A 275 -8.68 -25.05 -0.72
CA PRO A 275 -9.27 -24.18 -1.71
C PRO A 275 -8.37 -24.05 -2.92
N ARG A 276 -8.95 -24.27 -4.11
CA ARG A 276 -8.25 -24.11 -5.38
C ARG A 276 -8.50 -22.72 -5.98
N PRO A 277 -7.56 -22.18 -6.77
CA PRO A 277 -7.80 -20.96 -7.53
C PRO A 277 -9.06 -21.09 -8.39
N LEU A 278 -9.75 -19.97 -8.60
CA LEU A 278 -10.85 -19.93 -9.56
C LEU A 278 -10.32 -20.24 -10.97
N PRO A 279 -11.04 -21.05 -11.76
CA PRO A 279 -10.73 -21.21 -13.17
C PRO A 279 -10.65 -19.85 -13.90
N PRO A 280 -9.79 -19.71 -14.94
CA PRO A 280 -9.70 -18.49 -15.72
C PRO A 280 -11.04 -18.08 -16.34
N ASP A 281 -11.85 -19.05 -16.74
CA ASP A 281 -13.17 -18.93 -17.37
C ASP A 281 -14.34 -19.00 -16.38
N ALA A 282 -14.08 -18.98 -15.06
CA ALA A 282 -15.11 -19.03 -14.04
C ALA A 282 -16.10 -17.86 -14.20
N SER A 283 -17.38 -18.20 -14.33
CA SER A 283 -18.48 -17.24 -14.46
C SER A 283 -19.74 -17.86 -13.86
N GLU A 284 -20.38 -17.12 -12.96
CA GLU A 284 -21.59 -17.49 -12.23
C GLU A 284 -22.59 -16.33 -12.32
N PRO A 285 -23.90 -16.57 -12.43
CA PRO A 285 -24.90 -15.50 -12.42
C PRO A 285 -24.83 -14.67 -11.15
N PHE A 286 -24.86 -13.34 -11.28
CA PHE A 286 -24.94 -12.40 -10.17
C PHE A 286 -26.14 -11.48 -10.38
N ASP A 287 -27.10 -11.55 -9.46
CA ASP A 287 -28.28 -10.70 -9.52
C ASP A 287 -27.94 -9.29 -9.02
N ARG A 288 -27.72 -8.35 -9.96
CA ARG A 288 -27.49 -6.95 -9.61
C ARG A 288 -28.75 -6.27 -9.06
N ASP A 289 -29.94 -6.76 -9.41
CA ASP A 289 -31.19 -6.13 -8.99
C ASP A 289 -31.42 -6.38 -7.49
N ALA A 290 -30.92 -7.51 -6.95
CA ALA A 290 -30.79 -7.77 -5.52
C ALA A 290 -29.88 -6.78 -4.76
N ILE A 291 -29.10 -5.94 -5.45
CA ILE A 291 -28.34 -4.84 -4.84
C ILE A 291 -28.76 -3.46 -5.36
N SER A 292 -29.70 -3.38 -6.31
CA SER A 292 -30.14 -2.10 -6.91
C SER A 292 -30.76 -1.14 -5.89
N PHE A 293 -31.37 -1.66 -4.83
CA PHE A 293 -31.90 -0.88 -3.71
C PHE A 293 -30.82 -0.40 -2.72
N LEU A 294 -29.58 -0.87 -2.88
CA LEU A 294 -28.46 -0.62 -1.97
C LEU A 294 -27.52 0.46 -2.53
N ARG A 295 -28.01 1.71 -2.58
CA ARG A 295 -27.25 2.98 -2.66
C ARG A 295 -25.89 2.90 -3.38
N HIS A 296 -25.90 2.40 -4.62
CA HIS A 296 -24.79 2.47 -5.55
C HIS A 296 -25.34 2.54 -6.97
N ASP A 297 -24.59 3.16 -7.88
CA ASP A 297 -24.92 3.20 -9.30
C ASP A 297 -24.89 1.77 -9.88
N PRO A 298 -26.05 1.15 -10.16
CA PRO A 298 -26.13 -0.26 -10.52
C PRO A 298 -25.50 -0.56 -11.88
N GLU A 299 -25.25 0.46 -12.71
CA GLU A 299 -24.71 0.30 -14.06
C GLU A 299 -23.22 -0.10 -14.07
N GLU A 300 -22.52 0.08 -12.95
CA GLU A 300 -21.10 -0.28 -12.82
C GLU A 300 -20.85 -1.73 -12.38
N VAL A 301 -21.89 -2.47 -11.96
CA VAL A 301 -21.78 -3.83 -11.43
C VAL A 301 -22.27 -4.85 -12.47
N PRO A 302 -21.42 -5.80 -12.90
CA PRO A 302 -21.80 -6.85 -13.85
C PRO A 302 -22.88 -7.79 -13.29
N ASN A 303 -23.71 -8.35 -14.19
CA ASN A 303 -24.69 -9.40 -13.88
C ASN A 303 -24.07 -10.81 -13.74
N THR A 304 -22.74 -10.90 -13.73
CA THR A 304 -22.00 -12.14 -13.54
C THR A 304 -20.82 -11.90 -12.62
N CYS A 305 -20.41 -12.93 -11.90
CA CYS A 305 -19.23 -12.90 -11.05
C CYS A 305 -18.40 -14.17 -11.27
N ARG A 306 -17.10 -14.13 -11.00
CA ARG A 306 -16.20 -15.29 -11.11
C ARG A 306 -16.32 -16.24 -9.92
N GLY A 307 -16.73 -15.71 -8.77
CA GLY A 307 -16.89 -16.48 -7.55
C GLY A 307 -17.31 -15.65 -6.36
N ARG A 308 -17.82 -16.34 -5.34
CA ARG A 308 -18.31 -15.75 -4.09
C ARG A 308 -17.77 -16.51 -2.89
N TYR A 309 -17.55 -15.78 -1.81
CA TYR A 309 -17.02 -16.33 -0.57
C TYR A 309 -17.76 -15.74 0.62
N LEU A 310 -17.96 -16.57 1.65
CA LEU A 310 -18.37 -16.06 2.94
C LEU A 310 -17.20 -15.29 3.56
N ALA A 311 -17.52 -14.10 4.06
CA ALA A 311 -16.56 -13.20 4.65
C ALA A 311 -17.14 -12.58 5.93
N GLU A 312 -16.25 -11.92 6.67
CA GLU A 312 -16.60 -11.12 7.83
C GLU A 312 -16.09 -9.70 7.63
N GLY A 313 -16.96 -8.73 7.89
CA GLY A 313 -16.68 -7.30 7.84
C GLY A 313 -16.55 -6.74 9.25
N ARG A 314 -15.51 -5.96 9.50
CA ARG A 314 -15.31 -5.29 10.79
C ARG A 314 -16.19 -4.04 10.82
N ILE A 315 -16.98 -3.90 11.89
CA ILE A 315 -17.77 -2.70 12.18
C ILE A 315 -17.53 -2.26 13.62
N ALA A 316 -17.75 -0.99 13.92
CA ALA A 316 -17.62 -0.43 15.26
C ALA A 316 -18.42 0.86 15.38
N ASP A 317 -18.70 1.28 16.62
CA ASP A 317 -19.18 2.63 16.89
C ASP A 317 -18.07 3.66 16.65
N GLN A 318 -18.44 4.92 16.49
CA GLN A 318 -17.51 6.03 16.28
C GLN A 318 -16.40 6.04 17.36
N GLY A 319 -15.16 6.21 16.93
CA GLY A 319 -13.97 6.09 17.78
C GLY A 319 -13.52 4.64 17.99
N PHE A 320 -13.86 3.73 17.08
CA PHE A 320 -13.58 2.29 17.15
C PHE A 320 -14.04 1.64 18.46
N ARG A 321 -15.18 2.08 18.99
CA ARG A 321 -15.75 1.52 20.23
C ARG A 321 -16.55 0.27 19.91
N LYS A 322 -16.45 -0.74 20.79
CA LYS A 322 -17.16 -2.03 20.67
C LYS A 322 -17.00 -2.66 19.27
N PRO A 323 -15.75 -2.87 18.78
CA PRO A 323 -15.54 -3.46 17.48
C PRO A 323 -16.09 -4.89 17.43
N THR A 324 -16.85 -5.19 16.39
CA THR A 324 -17.40 -6.52 16.15
C THR A 324 -17.25 -6.90 14.68
N TRP A 325 -17.44 -8.18 14.40
CA TRP A 325 -17.55 -8.69 13.04
C TRP A 325 -19.03 -8.83 12.69
N CYS A 326 -19.38 -8.43 11.46
CA CYS A 326 -20.66 -8.72 10.85
C CYS A 326 -20.46 -9.63 9.64
N ARG A 327 -21.51 -10.36 9.30
CA ARG A 327 -21.44 -11.29 8.17
C ARG A 327 -21.48 -10.53 6.85
N THR A 328 -20.56 -10.86 5.95
CA THR A 328 -20.50 -10.28 4.61
C THR A 328 -20.36 -11.34 3.54
N HIS A 329 -20.78 -11.01 2.32
CA HIS A 329 -20.45 -11.82 1.14
C HIS A 329 -19.41 -11.06 0.32
N PHE A 330 -18.32 -11.74 -0.03
CA PHE A 330 -17.28 -11.23 -0.90
C PHE A 330 -17.52 -11.77 -2.31
N ILE A 331 -17.66 -10.87 -3.30
CA ILE A 331 -18.06 -11.19 -4.66
C ILE A 331 -16.98 -10.73 -5.63
N VAL A 332 -16.44 -11.64 -6.43
CA VAL A 332 -15.33 -11.38 -7.34
C VAL A 332 -15.87 -11.16 -8.75
N PHE A 333 -15.70 -9.96 -9.31
CA PHE A 333 -16.14 -9.66 -10.68
C PHE A 333 -15.00 -9.84 -11.69
N SER A 334 -13.78 -9.45 -11.33
CA SER A 334 -12.56 -9.69 -12.09
C SER A 334 -11.36 -9.84 -11.14
N GLU A 335 -10.15 -10.01 -11.66
CA GLU A 335 -8.93 -10.02 -10.83
C GLU A 335 -8.66 -8.68 -10.14
N GLU A 336 -9.26 -7.59 -10.61
CA GLU A 336 -9.00 -6.23 -10.16
C GLU A 336 -10.27 -5.51 -9.69
N PHE A 337 -11.40 -6.21 -9.65
CA PHE A 337 -12.70 -5.65 -9.28
C PHE A 337 -13.51 -6.65 -8.45
N PHE A 338 -13.93 -6.23 -7.27
CA PHE A 338 -14.77 -7.03 -6.38
C PHE A 338 -15.79 -6.17 -5.63
N GLY A 339 -16.83 -6.83 -5.12
CA GLY A 339 -17.85 -6.25 -4.27
C GLY A 339 -17.92 -6.94 -2.90
N VAL A 340 -18.46 -6.22 -1.92
CA VAL A 340 -18.69 -6.71 -0.56
C VAL A 340 -20.10 -6.34 -0.16
N PHE A 341 -20.92 -7.37 0.10
CA PHE A 341 -22.26 -7.17 0.60
C PHE A 341 -22.28 -7.26 2.12
N TRP A 342 -22.52 -6.12 2.78
CA TRP A 342 -22.68 -5.98 4.22
C TRP A 342 -24.12 -6.30 4.64
N LEU A 343 -24.38 -7.57 4.96
CA LEU A 343 -25.73 -8.08 5.16
C LEU A 343 -26.45 -7.42 6.36
N ASP A 344 -25.73 -7.08 7.41
CA ASP A 344 -26.30 -6.44 8.61
C ASP A 344 -26.42 -4.92 8.48
N LEU A 345 -25.67 -4.32 7.56
CA LEU A 345 -25.74 -2.88 7.29
C LEU A 345 -26.66 -2.54 6.13
N TYR A 346 -27.16 -3.54 5.39
CA TYR A 346 -27.94 -3.34 4.17
C TYR A 346 -27.19 -2.36 3.25
N SER A 347 -25.95 -2.72 2.94
CA SER A 347 -25.06 -1.90 2.12
C SER A 347 -24.19 -2.79 1.25
N PHE A 348 -23.94 -2.34 0.02
CA PHE A 348 -22.96 -2.93 -0.87
C PHE A 348 -21.77 -1.99 -0.98
N SER A 349 -20.57 -2.52 -1.07
CA SER A 349 -19.34 -1.76 -1.32
C SER A 349 -18.65 -2.31 -2.55
N VAL A 350 -18.14 -1.44 -3.41
CA VAL A 350 -17.36 -1.81 -4.59
C VAL A 350 -15.90 -1.43 -4.43
N PHE A 351 -15.00 -2.25 -4.96
CA PHE A 351 -13.56 -2.08 -4.82
C PHE A 351 -12.84 -2.33 -6.13
N ARG A 352 -12.07 -1.34 -6.59
CA ARG A 352 -11.24 -1.43 -7.79
C ARG A 352 -9.78 -1.29 -7.45
N ARG A 353 -8.93 -2.08 -8.12
CA ARG A 353 -7.49 -2.00 -7.95
C ARG A 353 -7.00 -0.62 -8.35
N VAL A 354 -6.12 -0.04 -7.56
CA VAL A 354 -5.45 1.21 -7.92
C VAL A 354 -4.39 0.87 -8.96
N ALA A 355 -4.43 1.53 -10.13
CA ALA A 355 -3.36 1.41 -11.12
C ALA A 355 -2.04 1.84 -10.47
N GLU A 356 -1.09 0.92 -10.42
CA GLU A 356 0.18 1.10 -9.73
C GLU A 356 1.12 1.94 -10.60
N ASP A 357 0.97 3.25 -10.57
CA ASP A 357 2.04 4.19 -10.95
C ASP A 357 2.73 4.73 -9.67
N LEU A 358 2.74 3.90 -8.63
CA LEU A 358 3.35 4.18 -7.33
C LEU A 358 4.85 3.89 -7.39
N GLY A 359 5.58 4.53 -8.31
CA GLY A 359 7.03 4.43 -8.46
C GLY A 359 7.53 2.99 -8.40
N ASP A 360 7.55 2.33 -9.55
CA ASP A 360 7.95 0.92 -9.69
C ASP A 360 9.11 0.52 -8.75
N PRO A 361 8.95 -0.55 -7.97
CA PRO A 361 10.09 -1.27 -7.41
C PRO A 361 10.51 -2.31 -8.46
N PHE A 362 11.07 -1.88 -9.58
CA PHE A 362 11.83 -2.78 -10.45
C PHE A 362 13.29 -2.75 -10.06
#